data_AF-A0A2A2V6S4-F1
#
_entry.id   AF-A0A2A2V6S4-F1
#
_cell.length_a   1.000
_cell.length_b   1.000
_cell.length_c   1.000
_cell.angle_alpha   90.00
_cell.angle_beta   90.00
_cell.angle_gamma   90.00
#
_symmetry.space_group_name_H-M   'P 1'
#
loop_
_entity.id
_entity.type
_entity.pdbx_description
1 polymer ?
#
loop_
_entity_poly.entity_id
_entity_poly.type
_entity_poly.pdbx_seq_one_letter_code
_entity_poly.pdbx_strand_id
1 'polypeptide(L)'
;MTITALVAPTVTGYEVSADLATLVVRTARDDEVRLGAEQLRLSCKCAHCTRARFDGRFPERFPGIAITEIGDLGYGLNISFSDGHNRGIYPKIYLLSLAGH
;
A
#
# COMPACT_ATOMS: atom_id res chain seq x y z
N MET A 1 16.04 -26.20 -22.51
CA MET A 1 15.97 -24.85 -21.94
C MET A 1 14.53 -24.60 -21.52
N THR A 2 14.23 -24.72 -20.22
CA THR A 2 12.91 -24.38 -19.67
C THR A 2 12.81 -22.86 -19.57
N ILE A 3 11.85 -22.27 -20.30
CA ILE A 3 11.51 -20.86 -20.18
C ILE A 3 10.65 -20.73 -18.92
N THR A 4 11.26 -20.29 -17.82
CA THR A 4 10.49 -19.88 -16.63
C THR A 4 9.84 -18.54 -16.95
N ALA A 5 8.55 -18.56 -17.28
CA ALA A 5 7.77 -17.32 -17.38
C ALA A 5 7.76 -16.65 -16.00
N LEU A 6 8.34 -15.46 -15.90
CA LEU A 6 8.22 -14.59 -14.72
C LEU A 6 6.78 -14.07 -14.66
N VAL A 7 5.89 -14.87 -14.08
CA VAL A 7 4.53 -14.39 -13.75
C VAL A 7 4.70 -13.30 -12.70
N ALA A 8 4.25 -12.08 -13.00
CA ALA A 8 4.26 -11.00 -12.03
C ALA A 8 3.56 -11.47 -10.74
N PRO A 9 4.12 -11.19 -9.56
CA PRO A 9 3.48 -11.56 -8.31
C PRO A 9 2.06 -10.96 -8.28
N THR A 10 1.07 -11.80 -7.99
CA THR A 10 -0.34 -11.43 -7.92
C THR A 10 -0.76 -11.41 -6.47
N VAL A 11 -1.40 -10.32 -6.02
CA VAL A 11 -1.98 -10.24 -4.67
C VAL A 11 -3.16 -11.19 -4.56
N THR A 12 -3.11 -12.09 -3.57
CA THR A 12 -4.18 -13.07 -3.28
C THR A 12 -4.92 -12.75 -1.99
N GLY A 13 -4.32 -11.98 -1.08
CA GLY A 13 -4.96 -11.56 0.16
C GLY A 13 -4.20 -10.44 0.85
N TYR A 14 -4.84 -9.84 1.85
CA TYR A 14 -4.24 -8.80 2.68
C TYR A 14 -4.84 -8.82 4.09
N GLU A 15 -4.04 -8.41 5.06
CA GLU A 15 -4.41 -8.32 6.46
C GLU A 15 -3.69 -7.13 7.10
N VAL A 16 -4.34 -6.47 8.06
CA VAL A 16 -3.72 -5.41 8.85
C VAL A 16 -3.28 -6.00 10.18
N SER A 17 -2.05 -5.71 10.61
CA SER A 17 -1.54 -6.15 11.91
C SER A 17 -2.40 -5.63 13.06
N ALA A 18 -2.40 -6.33 14.20
CA ALA A 18 -3.21 -5.97 15.37
C ALA A 18 -2.92 -4.56 15.93
N ASP A 19 -1.69 -4.07 15.77
CA ASP A 19 -1.27 -2.71 16.15
C ASP A 19 -1.59 -1.64 15.08
N LEU A 20 -2.23 -2.05 13.98
CA LEU A 20 -2.59 -1.22 12.83
C LEU A 20 -1.43 -0.57 12.09
N ALA A 21 -0.19 -0.97 12.40
CA ALA A 21 1.02 -0.33 11.88
C ALA A 21 1.54 -0.97 10.58
N THR A 22 1.05 -2.16 10.21
CA THR A 22 1.55 -2.93 9.07
C THR A 22 0.41 -3.50 8.24
N LEU A 23 0.51 -3.36 6.91
CA LEU A 23 -0.25 -4.14 5.94
C LEU A 23 0.58 -5.36 5.54
N VAL A 24 0.02 -6.56 5.73
CA VAL A 24 0.56 -7.81 5.22
C VAL A 24 -0.18 -8.15 3.93
N VAL A 25 0.54 -8.38 2.85
CA VAL A 25 0.01 -8.72 1.53
C VAL A 25 0.53 -10.10 1.16
N ARG A 26 -0.38 -11.05 0.93
CA ARG A 26 -0.05 -12.41 0.45
C ARG A 26 -0.05 -12.42 -1.07
N THR A 27 0.92 -13.12 -1.65
CA THR A 27 1.02 -13.29 -3.10
C THR A 27 0.62 -14.70 -3.54
N ALA A 28 0.39 -14.89 -4.85
CA ALA A 28 0.08 -16.20 -5.42
C ALA A 28 1.22 -17.24 -5.31
N ARG A 29 2.42 -16.83 -4.90
CA ARG A 29 3.54 -17.73 -4.61
C ARG A 29 3.65 -18.09 -3.13
N ASP A 30 2.66 -17.70 -2.33
CA ASP A 30 2.64 -17.81 -0.86
C ASP A 30 3.71 -16.98 -0.14
N ASP A 31 4.40 -16.09 -0.88
CA ASP A 31 5.28 -15.09 -0.28
C ASP A 31 4.45 -13.97 0.39
N GLU A 32 4.93 -13.47 1.52
CA GLU A 32 4.35 -12.32 2.23
C GLU A 32 5.18 -11.05 2.04
N VAL A 33 4.47 -9.96 1.74
CA VAL A 33 5.00 -8.60 1.70
C VAL A 33 4.46 -7.82 2.89
N ARG A 34 5.33 -7.13 3.63
CA ARG A 34 4.94 -6.30 4.78
C ARG A 34 5.25 -4.84 4.47
N LEU A 35 4.24 -3.98 4.57
CA LEU A 35 4.33 -2.55 4.28
C LEU A 35 3.92 -1.75 5.51
N GLY A 36 4.78 -0.84 5.97
CA GLY A 36 4.47 0.02 7.10
C GLY A 36 3.38 1.04 6.77
N ALA A 37 2.55 1.40 7.76
CA ALA A 37 1.51 2.40 7.61
C ALA A 37 2.07 3.77 7.17
N GLU A 38 3.21 4.19 7.72
CA GLU A 38 3.89 5.43 7.31
C GLU A 38 4.41 5.34 5.87
N GLN A 39 5.03 4.23 5.49
CA GLN A 39 5.47 3.98 4.12
C GLN A 39 4.31 4.05 3.12
N LEU A 40 3.18 3.42 3.44
CA LEU A 40 1.96 3.48 2.64
C LEU A 40 1.50 4.94 2.52
N ARG A 41 1.31 5.62 3.65
CA ARG A 41 0.81 7.00 3.68
C ARG A 41 1.70 7.95 2.87
N LEU A 42 3.02 7.80 2.96
CA LEU A 42 4.04 8.53 2.18
C LEU A 42 4.03 8.17 0.69
N SER A 43 3.47 7.02 0.32
CA SER A 43 3.39 6.51 -1.05
C SER A 43 2.01 6.67 -1.69
N CYS A 44 1.03 7.20 -0.97
CA CYS A 44 -0.36 7.34 -1.44
C CYS A 44 -0.46 8.05 -2.81
N LYS A 45 -1.14 7.41 -3.78
CA LYS A 45 -1.33 7.89 -5.17
C LYS A 45 -2.66 8.61 -5.42
N CYS A 46 -3.47 8.86 -4.39
CA CYS A 46 -4.72 9.58 -4.58
C CYS A 46 -4.47 11.01 -5.09
N ALA A 47 -5.45 11.58 -5.81
CA ALA A 47 -5.30 12.89 -6.43
C ALA A 47 -4.92 14.01 -5.44
N HIS A 48 -5.46 13.95 -4.22
CA HIS A 48 -5.15 14.91 -3.15
C HIS A 48 -3.67 14.88 -2.75
N CYS A 49 -3.13 13.68 -2.46
CA CYS A 49 -1.73 13.53 -2.07
C CYS A 49 -0.78 13.84 -3.23
N THR A 50 -1.13 13.45 -4.45
CA THR A 50 -0.36 13.79 -5.65
C THR A 50 -0.28 15.31 -5.85
N ARG A 51 -1.40 16.02 -5.72
CA ARG A 51 -1.43 17.48 -5.81
C ARG A 51 -0.63 18.16 -4.69
N ALA A 52 -0.76 17.69 -3.45
CA ALA A 52 0.03 18.22 -2.34
C ALA A 52 1.54 18.06 -2.55
N ARG A 53 2.00 16.95 -3.17
CA ARG A 53 3.41 16.78 -3.53
C ARG A 53 3.84 17.75 -4.63
N PHE A 54 3.01 17.90 -5.66
CA PHE A 54 3.27 18.87 -6.74
C PHE A 54 3.40 20.30 -6.20
N ASP A 55 2.55 20.67 -5.24
CA ASP A 55 2.57 21.99 -4.61
C ASP A 55 3.67 22.14 -3.52
N GLY A 56 4.48 21.10 -3.24
CA GLY A 56 5.48 21.13 -2.17
C GLY A 56 4.89 21.21 -0.74
N ARG A 57 3.63 20.81 -0.55
CA ARG A 57 2.89 20.88 0.72
C ARG A 57 2.65 19.52 1.38
N PHE A 58 3.16 18.45 0.79
CA PHE A 58 2.99 17.11 1.34
C PHE A 58 3.98 16.86 2.49
N PRO A 59 3.53 16.39 3.67
CA PRO A 59 4.43 16.09 4.79
C PRO A 59 5.50 15.06 4.43
N GLU A 60 6.70 15.25 4.99
CA GLU A 60 7.83 14.32 4.80
C GLU A 60 7.71 13.04 5.66
N ARG A 61 6.91 13.09 6.72
CA ARG A 61 6.73 12.00 7.68
C ARG A 61 5.32 11.97 8.28
N PHE A 62 4.90 10.80 8.70
CA PHE A 62 3.63 10.51 9.36
C PHE A 62 3.87 9.58 10.56
N PRO A 63 4.59 10.04 11.61
CA PRO A 63 4.95 9.17 12.73
C PRO A 63 3.71 8.68 13.47
N GLY A 64 3.64 7.37 13.70
CA GLY A 64 2.53 6.73 14.43
C GLY A 64 1.20 6.68 13.66
N ILE A 65 1.21 6.95 12.35
CA ILE A 65 0.02 6.76 11.52
C ILE A 65 -0.40 5.29 11.54
N ALA A 66 -1.70 5.05 11.62
CA ALA A 66 -2.30 3.73 11.66
C ALA A 66 -3.20 3.50 10.44
N ILE A 67 -3.29 2.26 9.99
CA ILE A 67 -4.24 1.79 8.99
C ILE A 67 -5.57 1.50 9.70
N THR A 68 -6.62 2.26 9.40
CA THR A 68 -7.90 2.14 10.10
C THR A 68 -8.93 1.33 9.32
N GLU A 69 -8.79 1.24 8.00
CA GLU A 69 -9.71 0.48 7.14
C GLU A 69 -9.05 0.11 5.81
N ILE A 70 -9.44 -1.02 5.25
CA ILE A 70 -9.10 -1.45 3.89
C ILE A 70 -10.38 -1.69 3.10
N GLY A 71 -10.50 -1.05 1.94
CA GLY A 71 -11.54 -1.33 0.94
C GLY A 71 -10.94 -1.94 -0.33
N ASP A 72 -11.58 -2.97 -0.89
CA ASP A 72 -11.19 -3.53 -2.18
C ASP A 72 -11.78 -2.74 -3.34
N LEU A 73 -10.96 -2.38 -4.33
CA LEU A 73 -11.38 -1.70 -5.56
C LEU A 73 -11.33 -2.61 -6.80
N GLY A 74 -11.06 -3.91 -6.62
CA GLY A 74 -10.78 -4.89 -7.67
C GLY A 74 -9.35 -4.77 -8.21
N TYR A 75 -8.94 -3.59 -8.66
CA TYR A 75 -7.60 -3.32 -9.21
C TYR A 75 -6.54 -2.96 -8.16
N GLY A 76 -6.97 -2.65 -6.93
CA GLY A 76 -6.14 -2.06 -5.88
C GLY A 76 -6.88 -1.96 -4.56
N LEU A 77 -6.24 -1.36 -3.57
CA LEU A 77 -6.81 -1.09 -2.26
C LEU A 77 -7.14 0.40 -2.11
N ASN A 78 -8.28 0.68 -1.50
CA ASN A 78 -8.52 1.90 -0.76
C ASN A 78 -8.02 1.70 0.68
N ILE A 79 -7.22 2.62 1.20
CA ILE A 79 -6.76 2.56 2.60
C ILE A 79 -7.14 3.85 3.33
N SER A 80 -7.78 3.69 4.48
CA SER A 80 -8.03 4.77 5.44
C SER A 80 -6.93 4.82 6.50
N PHE A 81 -6.57 6.03 6.91
CA PHE A 81 -5.52 6.31 7.90
C PHE A 81 -6.05 7.13 9.08
N SER A 82 -5.36 7.04 10.22
CA SER A 82 -5.74 7.73 11.46
C SER A 82 -5.64 9.27 11.41
N ASP A 83 -5.01 9.86 10.40
CA ASP A 83 -4.99 11.31 10.15
C ASP A 83 -6.29 11.83 9.49
N GLY A 84 -7.29 10.96 9.32
CA GLY A 84 -8.55 11.26 8.65
C GLY A 84 -8.50 11.06 7.12
N HIS A 85 -7.37 10.65 6.56
CA HIS A 85 -7.28 10.35 5.13
C HIS A 85 -7.98 9.02 4.80
N ASN A 86 -9.10 9.06 4.08
CA ASN A 86 -9.95 7.87 3.81
C ASN A 86 -10.10 7.54 2.30
N ARG A 87 -9.16 8.03 1.48
CA ARG A 87 -9.16 7.82 0.02
C ARG A 87 -7.78 7.43 -0.48
N GLY A 88 -6.99 6.72 0.33
CA GLY A 88 -5.68 6.27 -0.09
C GLY A 88 -5.81 5.31 -1.27
N ILE A 89 -5.03 5.47 -2.35
CA ILE A 89 -5.14 4.62 -3.54
C ILE A 89 -3.84 3.84 -3.77
N TYR A 90 -3.97 2.51 -3.83
CA TYR A 90 -2.85 1.60 -3.99
C TYR A 90 -3.15 0.47 -4.98
N PRO A 91 -2.82 0.62 -6.27
CA PRO A 91 -2.92 -0.47 -7.24
C PRO A 91 -2.12 -1.70 -6.78
N LYS A 92 -2.60 -2.92 -7.03
CA LYS A 92 -1.96 -4.17 -6.54
C LYS A 92 -0.49 -4.30 -6.95
N ILE A 93 -0.18 -4.02 -8.22
CA ILE A 93 1.21 -4.02 -8.71
C ILE A 93 2.06 -2.95 -8.02
N TYR A 94 1.47 -1.79 -7.73
CA TYR A 94 2.17 -0.73 -7.02
C TYR A 94 2.47 -1.12 -5.57
N LEU A 95 1.52 -1.73 -4.85
CA LEU A 95 1.76 -2.27 -3.49
C LEU A 95 2.96 -3.21 -3.47
N LEU A 96 3.03 -4.14 -4.42
CA LEU A 96 4.14 -5.10 -4.50
C LEU A 96 5.47 -4.42 -4.81
N SER A 97 5.46 -3.34 -5.61
CA SER A 97 6.68 -2.56 -5.88
C SER A 97 7.21 -1.82 -4.64
N LEU A 98 6.35 -1.48 -3.68
CA LEU A 98 6.78 -0.81 -2.44
C LEU A 98 7.58 -1.75 -1.51
N ALA A 99 7.43 -3.07 -1.66
CA ALA A 99 8.13 -4.06 -0.83
C ALA A 99 9.63 -4.18 -1.10
N GLY A 100 10.08 -3.69 -2.26
CA GLY A 100 11.45 -3.85 -2.75
C GLY A 100 12.36 -2.64 -2.54
N HIS A 101 11.99 -1.71 -1.65
CA HIS A 101 12.71 -0.47 -1.36
C HIS A 101 12.99 -0.32 0.13
#